data_AF-A0A2E7UUH3-F1
#
_entry.id   AF-A0A2E7UUH3-F1
#
_cell.length_a   1.000
_cell.length_b   1.000
_cell.length_c   1.000
_cell.angle_alpha   90.00
_cell.angle_beta   90.00
_cell.angle_gamma   90.00
#
_symmetry.space_group_name_H-M   'P 1'
#
loop_
_entity.id
_entity.type
_entity.pdbx_description
1 polymer ?
#
loop_
_entity_poly.entity_id
_entity_poly.type
_entity_poly.pdbx_seq_one_letter_code
_entity_poly.pdbx_strand_id
1 'polypeptide(L)'
;MNYEALYERILRRVDHGAYLAYADAVPDAQQAPMAEIGAYIQSPGFLPGTGRELARRFHAEGRIDRIMYLSALQVIAMSPAVGDYAEAARLLAEKELAAITVGGPDLQLHLASVDRHRGAIAFLKGSYDVALDYFSRAFERQRSAGNLGNVLAALVRLGDVDEARSLLSRIRSGLPDTIVDALNDMIQIDTDLALLRTEISR
;
A
#
# COMPACT_ATOMS: atom_id res chain seq x y z
N MET A 1 14.69 -0.10 34.32
CA MET A 1 13.84 -0.40 33.14
C MET A 1 14.63 0.07 31.93
N ASN A 2 15.10 -0.83 31.06
CA ASN A 2 15.98 -0.46 29.94
C ASN A 2 15.12 0.07 28.79
N TYR A 3 14.96 1.39 28.73
CA TYR A 3 14.20 2.08 27.69
C TYR A 3 14.75 1.83 26.29
N GLU A 4 16.05 1.57 26.16
CA GLU A 4 16.71 1.25 24.89
C GLU A 4 16.30 -0.14 24.39
N ALA A 5 16.19 -1.13 25.29
CA ALA A 5 15.68 -2.45 24.94
C ALA A 5 14.17 -2.44 24.65
N LEU A 6 13.39 -1.56 25.30
CA LEU A 6 11.96 -1.37 25.01
C LEU A 6 11.77 -0.63 23.67
N TYR A 7 12.59 0.37 23.39
CA TYR A 7 12.65 1.13 22.15
C TYR A 7 13.10 0.25 20.98
N GLU A 8 14.15 -0.56 21.15
CA GLU A 8 14.56 -1.61 20.20
C GLU A 8 13.46 -2.67 20.02
N ARG A 9 12.69 -3.03 21.06
CA ARG A 9 11.58 -3.98 20.92
C ARG A 9 10.34 -3.37 20.25
N ILE A 10 10.18 -2.04 20.31
CA ILE A 10 9.14 -1.28 19.59
C ILE A 10 9.56 -1.09 18.13
N LEU A 11 10.84 -0.78 17.87
CA LEU A 11 11.40 -0.63 16.52
C LEU A 11 11.59 -1.98 15.79
N ARG A 12 11.98 -3.05 16.48
CA ARG A 12 12.02 -4.43 15.91
C ARG A 12 10.64 -5.07 15.75
N ARG A 13 9.58 -4.41 16.25
CA ARG A 13 8.18 -4.75 15.95
C ARG A 13 7.59 -3.82 14.90
N VAL A 14 8.43 -3.08 14.17
CA VAL A 14 8.12 -2.73 12.78
C VAL A 14 8.19 -4.06 12.03
N ASP A 15 7.04 -4.73 11.99
CA ASP A 15 6.89 -5.91 11.15
C ASP A 15 7.14 -5.43 9.73
N HIS A 16 8.29 -5.80 9.17
CA HIS A 16 8.53 -5.64 7.74
C HIS A 16 7.56 -6.51 6.94
N GLY A 17 6.82 -7.41 7.58
CA GLY A 17 5.76 -8.23 7.02
C GLY A 17 4.68 -7.42 6.31
N ALA A 18 4.87 -7.27 5.01
CA ALA A 18 3.89 -6.90 4.01
C ALA A 18 3.34 -5.46 4.12
N TYR A 19 4.00 -4.54 3.41
CA TYR A 19 3.23 -3.51 2.73
C TYR A 19 2.23 -4.21 1.79
N LEU A 20 0.99 -4.31 2.23
CA LEU A 20 -0.14 -4.78 1.45
C LEU A 20 -0.55 -3.63 0.52
N ALA A 21 0.00 -3.64 -0.69
CA ALA A 21 -0.55 -2.85 -1.77
C ALA A 21 -1.94 -3.42 -2.12
N TYR A 22 -2.97 -3.07 -1.35
CA TYR A 22 -4.35 -3.43 -1.66
C TYR A 22 -4.69 -3.03 -3.11
N ALA A 23 -5.29 -3.98 -3.83
CA ALA A 23 -5.44 -3.99 -5.28
C ALA A 23 -6.65 -3.15 -5.76
N ASP A 24 -6.92 -2.01 -5.11
CA ASP A 24 -8.16 -1.26 -5.29
C ASP A 24 -8.31 -0.61 -6.69
N ALA A 25 -7.29 -0.72 -7.56
CA ALA A 25 -7.27 -0.14 -8.91
C ALA A 25 -6.64 -1.07 -9.95
N VAL A 26 -6.96 -2.38 -9.90
CA VAL A 26 -6.59 -3.31 -10.96
C VAL A 26 -7.81 -3.51 -11.89
N PRO A 27 -7.69 -3.21 -13.20
CA PRO A 27 -8.75 -3.48 -14.16
C PRO A 27 -9.18 -4.95 -14.12
N ASP A 28 -10.47 -5.23 -14.29
CA ASP A 28 -11.04 -6.59 -14.14
C ASP A 28 -10.26 -7.66 -14.93
N ALA A 29 -9.90 -7.36 -16.18
CA ALA A 29 -9.13 -8.27 -17.03
C ALA A 29 -7.72 -8.62 -16.49
N GLN A 30 -7.19 -7.79 -15.59
CA GLN A 30 -5.84 -7.91 -15.02
C GLN A 30 -5.86 -8.35 -13.54
N GLN A 31 -7.04 -8.51 -12.92
CA GLN A 31 -7.16 -8.87 -11.50
C GLN A 31 -6.55 -10.25 -11.21
N ALA A 32 -6.90 -11.27 -11.99
CA ALA A 32 -6.39 -12.62 -11.81
C ALA A 32 -4.85 -12.71 -11.87
N PRO A 33 -4.15 -12.20 -12.92
CA PRO A 33 -2.69 -12.23 -12.95
C PRO A 33 -2.06 -11.38 -11.83
N MET A 34 -2.63 -10.24 -11.45
CA MET A 34 -2.11 -9.44 -10.35
C MET A 34 -2.29 -10.12 -8.98
N ALA A 35 -3.41 -10.82 -8.77
CA ALA A 35 -3.64 -11.63 -7.58
C ALA A 35 -2.64 -12.79 -7.50
N GLU A 36 -2.32 -13.43 -8.63
CA GLU A 36 -1.30 -14.50 -8.69
C GLU A 36 0.09 -13.97 -8.31
N ILE A 37 0.49 -12.80 -8.83
CA ILE A 37 1.73 -12.14 -8.42
C ILE A 37 1.70 -11.80 -6.92
N GLY A 38 0.61 -11.22 -6.42
CA GLY A 38 0.46 -10.85 -5.02
C GLY A 38 0.58 -12.05 -4.08
N ALA A 39 -0.12 -13.15 -4.40
CA ALA A 39 -0.05 -14.39 -3.66
C ALA A 39 1.38 -14.98 -3.67
N TYR A 40 2.09 -14.89 -4.80
CA TYR A 40 3.48 -15.33 -4.87
C TYR A 40 4.40 -14.50 -3.97
N ILE A 41 4.27 -13.16 -3.97
CA ILE A 41 5.06 -12.26 -3.12
C ILE A 41 4.83 -12.54 -1.63
N GLN A 42 3.60 -12.92 -1.26
CA GLN A 42 3.23 -13.26 0.12
C GLN A 42 3.57 -14.69 0.51
N SER A 43 4.00 -15.54 -0.43
CA SER A 43 4.24 -16.95 -0.17
C SER A 43 5.52 -17.18 0.66
N PRO A 44 5.53 -18.20 1.54
CA PRO A 44 6.75 -18.67 2.17
C PRO A 44 7.77 -19.09 1.10
N GLY A 45 8.99 -18.55 1.16
CA GLY A 45 10.03 -18.84 0.17
C GLY A 45 9.93 -17.98 -1.10
N PHE A 46 9.23 -16.85 -1.06
CA PHE A 46 9.28 -15.82 -2.10
C PHE A 46 10.72 -15.53 -2.55
N LEU A 47 10.99 -15.70 -3.84
CA LEU A 47 12.26 -15.35 -4.47
C LEU A 47 12.04 -14.14 -5.39
N PRO A 48 12.71 -13.01 -5.13
CA PRO A 48 12.49 -11.78 -5.91
C PRO A 48 12.77 -11.92 -7.40
N GLY A 49 13.70 -12.79 -7.81
CA GLY A 49 13.99 -13.08 -9.21
C GLY A 49 12.83 -13.76 -9.92
N THR A 50 12.23 -14.78 -9.29
CA THR A 50 11.07 -15.49 -9.82
C THR A 50 9.84 -14.59 -9.89
N GLY A 51 9.63 -13.72 -8.91
CA GLY A 51 8.53 -12.74 -8.95
C GLY A 51 8.67 -11.76 -10.12
N ARG A 52 9.89 -11.28 -10.39
CA ARG A 52 10.18 -10.42 -11.55
C ARG A 52 9.96 -11.16 -12.87
N GLU A 53 10.36 -12.42 -12.95
CA GLU A 53 10.11 -13.26 -14.14
C GLU A 53 8.61 -13.48 -14.37
N LEU A 54 7.86 -13.75 -13.30
CA LEU A 54 6.40 -13.92 -13.37
C LEU A 54 5.72 -12.66 -13.92
N ALA A 55 6.07 -11.48 -13.38
CA ALA A 55 5.55 -10.20 -13.85
C ALA A 55 5.94 -9.91 -15.31
N ARG A 56 7.19 -10.21 -15.70
CA ARG A 56 7.67 -10.06 -17.08
C ARG A 56 6.89 -10.96 -18.04
N ARG A 57 6.69 -12.22 -17.67
CA ARG A 57 5.91 -13.18 -18.47
C ARG A 57 4.48 -12.70 -18.69
N PHE A 58 3.78 -12.28 -17.63
CA PHE A 58 2.41 -11.77 -17.77
C PHE A 58 2.33 -10.52 -18.63
N HIS A 59 3.33 -9.65 -18.56
CA HIS A 59 3.40 -8.50 -19.44
C HIS A 59 3.63 -8.90 -20.91
N ALA A 60 4.57 -9.81 -21.16
CA ALA A 60 4.87 -10.30 -22.51
C ALA A 60 3.68 -11.05 -23.15
N GLU A 61 2.87 -11.73 -22.34
CA GLU A 61 1.63 -12.40 -22.75
C GLU A 61 0.44 -11.43 -22.90
N GLY A 62 0.60 -10.14 -22.59
CA GLY A 62 -0.48 -9.15 -22.62
C GLY A 62 -1.53 -9.33 -21.51
N ARG A 63 -1.26 -10.17 -20.51
CA ARG A 63 -2.15 -10.40 -19.35
C ARG A 63 -2.15 -9.24 -18.37
N ILE A 64 -1.06 -8.47 -18.33
CA ILE A 64 -0.98 -7.20 -17.62
C ILE A 64 -0.36 -6.12 -18.51
N ASP A 65 -0.88 -4.91 -18.41
CA ASP A 65 -0.35 -3.76 -19.14
C ASP A 65 0.96 -3.25 -18.53
N ARG A 66 1.51 -2.20 -19.14
CA ARG A 66 2.77 -1.59 -18.69
C ARG A 66 2.67 -0.99 -17.28
N ILE A 67 1.53 -0.40 -16.92
CA ILE A 67 1.31 0.27 -15.63
C ILE A 67 1.25 -0.78 -14.52
N MET A 68 0.53 -1.89 -14.74
CA MET A 68 0.45 -3.01 -13.80
C MET A 68 1.78 -3.75 -13.70
N TYR A 69 2.48 -3.96 -14.81
CA TYR A 69 3.83 -4.54 -14.79
C TYR A 69 4.81 -3.72 -13.94
N LEU A 70 4.84 -2.39 -14.14
CA LEU A 70 5.66 -1.50 -13.31
C LEU A 70 5.25 -1.52 -11.85
N SER A 71 3.93 -1.58 -11.58
CA SER A 71 3.41 -1.70 -10.22
C SER A 71 3.90 -2.98 -9.54
N ALA A 72 3.86 -4.13 -10.23
CA ALA A 72 4.33 -5.40 -9.71
C ALA A 72 5.83 -5.37 -9.38
N LEU A 73 6.67 -4.88 -10.31
CA LEU A 73 8.11 -4.76 -10.08
C LEU A 73 8.43 -3.85 -8.89
N GLN A 74 7.69 -2.76 -8.77
CA GLN A 74 7.91 -1.80 -7.69
C GLN A 74 7.53 -2.39 -6.32
N VAL A 75 6.39 -3.11 -6.21
CA VAL A 75 6.03 -3.84 -4.98
C VAL A 75 7.11 -4.86 -4.61
N ILE A 76 7.64 -5.59 -5.60
CA ILE A 76 8.74 -6.53 -5.39
C ILE A 76 10.00 -5.81 -4.89
N ALA A 77 10.37 -4.67 -5.49
CA ALA A 77 11.55 -3.90 -5.10
C ALA A 77 11.46 -3.37 -3.65
N MET A 78 10.26 -2.95 -3.22
CA MET A 78 10.00 -2.50 -1.86
C MET A 78 9.84 -3.63 -0.84
N SER A 79 9.67 -4.88 -1.30
CA SER A 79 9.47 -6.01 -0.39
C SER A 79 10.64 -6.15 0.58
N PRO A 80 10.42 -6.69 1.79
CA PRO A 80 11.48 -6.87 2.79
C PRO A 80 12.65 -7.72 2.31
N ALA A 81 12.37 -8.66 1.41
CA ALA A 81 13.39 -9.53 0.82
C ALA A 81 14.34 -8.78 -0.14
N VAL A 82 13.97 -7.58 -0.59
CA VAL A 82 14.76 -6.77 -1.53
C VAL A 82 15.21 -5.46 -0.88
N GLY A 83 14.27 -4.65 -0.37
CA GLY A 83 14.57 -3.36 0.25
C GLY A 83 15.22 -2.34 -0.68
N ASP A 84 15.10 -2.50 -2.01
CA ASP A 84 15.70 -1.59 -2.99
C ASP A 84 14.73 -0.44 -3.29
N TYR A 85 14.71 0.54 -2.37
CA TYR A 85 13.86 1.71 -2.50
C TYR A 85 14.30 2.64 -3.65
N ALA A 86 15.55 2.54 -4.12
CA ALA A 86 16.02 3.30 -5.27
C ALA A 86 15.46 2.72 -6.58
N GLU A 87 15.50 1.40 -6.74
CA GLU A 87 14.82 0.71 -7.84
C GLU A 87 13.32 1.00 -7.80
N ALA A 88 12.68 0.90 -6.63
CA ALA A 88 11.26 1.19 -6.45
C ALA A 88 10.91 2.61 -6.90
N ALA A 89 11.68 3.62 -6.49
CA ALA A 89 11.45 5.01 -6.89
C ALA A 89 11.62 5.23 -8.40
N ARG A 90 12.61 4.57 -9.03
CA ARG A 90 12.81 4.64 -10.48
C ARG A 90 11.64 4.02 -11.24
N LEU A 91 11.20 2.83 -10.83
CA LEU A 91 10.04 2.14 -11.42
C LEU A 91 8.76 2.94 -11.25
N LEU A 92 8.61 3.62 -10.11
CA LEU A 92 7.47 4.48 -9.82
C LEU A 92 7.43 5.73 -10.72
N ALA A 93 8.58 6.38 -10.94
CA ALA A 93 8.69 7.49 -11.88
C ALA A 93 8.33 7.05 -13.30
N GLU A 94 8.79 5.86 -13.71
CA GLU A 94 8.44 5.27 -15.00
C GLU A 94 6.94 4.96 -15.10
N LYS A 95 6.33 4.47 -14.02
CA LYS A 95 4.88 4.19 -13.95
C LYS A 95 4.05 5.46 -14.08
N GLU A 96 4.46 6.53 -13.40
CA GLU A 96 3.77 7.82 -13.50
C GLU A 96 3.84 8.37 -14.92
N LEU A 97 5.02 8.32 -15.55
CA LEU A 97 5.17 8.73 -16.95
C LEU A 97 4.28 7.89 -17.88
N ALA A 98 4.24 6.57 -17.69
CA ALA A 98 3.36 5.70 -18.47
C ALA A 98 1.87 6.07 -18.28
N ALA A 99 1.44 6.33 -17.04
CA ALA A 99 0.07 6.75 -16.73
C ALA A 99 -0.29 8.08 -17.41
N ILE A 100 0.58 9.09 -17.32
CA ILE A 100 0.39 10.40 -17.96
C ILE A 100 0.35 10.27 -19.48
N THR A 101 1.21 9.42 -20.04
CA THR A 101 1.29 9.19 -21.49
C THR A 101 0.03 8.54 -22.05
N VAL A 102 -0.53 7.56 -21.33
CA VAL A 102 -1.81 6.92 -21.68
C VAL A 102 -2.97 7.90 -21.47
N GLY A 103 -2.95 8.65 -20.37
CA GLY A 103 -4.01 9.59 -20.01
C GLY A 103 -5.35 8.89 -19.81
N GLY A 104 -6.43 9.53 -20.26
CA GLY A 104 -7.77 8.95 -20.27
C GLY A 104 -8.51 8.98 -18.93
N PRO A 105 -9.68 8.31 -18.85
CA PRO A 105 -10.56 8.38 -17.67
C PRO A 105 -9.91 7.80 -16.41
N ASP A 106 -9.00 6.82 -16.55
CA ASP A 106 -8.34 6.15 -15.43
C ASP A 106 -7.09 6.87 -14.93
N LEU A 107 -6.71 8.01 -15.51
CA LEU A 107 -5.50 8.75 -15.13
C LEU A 107 -5.46 9.07 -13.63
N GLN A 108 -6.57 9.53 -13.05
CA GLN A 108 -6.61 9.84 -11.62
C GLN A 108 -6.44 8.59 -10.75
N LEU A 109 -6.96 7.44 -11.18
CA LEU A 109 -6.77 6.16 -10.50
C LEU A 109 -5.31 5.72 -10.56
N HIS A 110 -4.67 5.86 -11.73
CA HIS A 110 -3.25 5.57 -11.88
C HIS A 110 -2.37 6.49 -11.02
N LEU A 111 -2.67 7.79 -10.98
CA LEU A 111 -1.94 8.75 -10.14
C LEU A 111 -2.20 8.52 -8.64
N ALA A 112 -3.40 8.10 -8.24
CA ALA A 112 -3.67 7.66 -6.87
C ALA A 112 -2.78 6.48 -6.49
N SER A 113 -2.67 5.49 -7.39
CA SER A 113 -1.78 4.35 -7.21
C SER A 113 -0.32 4.79 -7.12
N VAL A 114 0.12 5.78 -7.91
CA VAL A 114 1.48 6.34 -7.83
C VAL A 114 1.73 7.00 -6.48
N ASP A 115 0.85 7.91 -6.05
CA ASP A 115 1.00 8.63 -4.78
C ASP A 115 0.98 7.65 -3.60
N ARG A 116 0.11 6.64 -3.61
CA ARG A 116 0.09 5.56 -2.62
C ARG A 116 1.45 4.85 -2.53
N HIS A 117 2.05 4.54 -3.67
CA HIS A 117 3.36 3.89 -3.72
C HIS A 117 4.51 4.81 -3.25
N ARG A 118 4.41 6.13 -3.46
CA ARG A 118 5.35 7.10 -2.84
C ARG A 118 5.21 7.09 -1.33
N GLY A 119 3.97 7.12 -0.84
CA GLY A 119 3.65 7.02 0.57
C GLY A 119 4.22 5.74 1.19
N ALA A 120 4.10 4.61 0.50
CA ALA A 120 4.68 3.34 0.93
C ALA A 120 6.20 3.38 1.09
N ILE A 121 6.92 3.95 0.12
CA ILE A 121 8.37 4.11 0.20
C ILE A 121 8.74 5.00 1.40
N ALA A 122 8.03 6.12 1.59
CA ALA A 122 8.27 7.01 2.72
C ALA A 122 7.97 6.32 4.07
N PHE A 123 6.86 5.58 4.15
CA PHE A 123 6.44 4.83 5.33
C PHE A 123 7.46 3.77 5.72
N LEU A 124 7.92 2.98 4.75
CA LEU A 124 8.95 1.94 4.98
C LEU A 124 10.31 2.53 5.39
N LYS A 125 10.59 3.78 5.01
CA LYS A 125 11.77 4.53 5.44
C LYS A 125 11.59 5.26 6.78
N GLY A 126 10.42 5.16 7.42
CA GLY A 126 10.10 5.85 8.68
C GLY A 126 9.77 7.33 8.54
N SER A 127 9.64 7.85 7.33
CA SER A 127 9.23 9.24 7.04
C SER A 127 7.70 9.33 7.01
N TYR A 128 7.07 9.16 8.17
CA TYR A 128 5.62 8.99 8.28
C TYR A 128 4.81 10.26 7.96
N ASP A 129 5.39 11.44 8.20
CA ASP A 129 4.83 12.74 7.81
C ASP A 129 4.75 12.88 6.28
N VAL A 130 5.82 12.51 5.58
CA VAL A 130 5.86 12.46 4.11
C VAL A 130 4.94 11.37 3.58
N ALA A 131 4.86 10.23 4.25
CA ALA A 131 3.94 9.16 3.90
C ALA A 131 2.48 9.62 3.99
N LEU A 132 2.12 10.33 5.06
CA LEU A 132 0.79 10.87 5.28
C LEU A 132 0.37 11.84 4.18
N ASP A 133 1.26 12.74 3.73
CA ASP A 133 0.98 13.65 2.60
C ASP A 133 0.62 12.87 1.33
N TYR A 134 1.48 11.91 0.96
CA TYR A 134 1.25 11.11 -0.24
C TYR A 134 0.01 10.22 -0.15
N PHE A 135 -0.24 9.58 1.00
CA PHE A 135 -1.45 8.79 1.20
C PHE A 135 -2.72 9.64 1.17
N SER A 136 -2.68 10.86 1.71
CA SER A 136 -3.80 11.81 1.64
C SER A 136 -4.10 12.20 0.19
N ARG A 137 -3.07 12.51 -0.60
CA ARG A 137 -3.22 12.79 -2.03
C ARG A 137 -3.79 11.60 -2.81
N ALA A 138 -3.33 10.38 -2.49
CA ALA A 138 -3.87 9.16 -3.09
C ALA A 138 -5.37 8.99 -2.77
N PHE A 139 -5.77 9.23 -1.52
CA PHE A 139 -7.16 9.18 -1.09
C PHE A 139 -8.04 10.24 -1.77
N GLU A 140 -7.54 11.48 -1.92
CA GLU A 140 -8.26 12.55 -2.62
C GLU A 140 -8.57 12.18 -4.07
N ARG A 141 -7.66 11.48 -4.74
CA ARG A 141 -7.83 10.99 -6.11
C ARG A 141 -8.70 9.75 -6.20
N GLN A 142 -8.58 8.86 -5.23
CA GLN A 142 -9.32 7.60 -5.17
C GLN A 142 -9.73 7.28 -3.73
N ARG A 143 -11.03 7.45 -3.45
CA ARG A 143 -11.61 7.11 -2.16
C ARG A 143 -11.81 5.61 -2.05
N SER A 144 -10.80 4.91 -1.54
CA SER A 144 -10.86 3.47 -1.28
C SER A 144 -10.52 3.15 0.18
N ALA A 145 -10.95 1.97 0.64
CA ALA A 145 -10.58 1.45 1.95
C ALA A 145 -9.06 1.33 2.09
N GLY A 146 -8.35 0.87 1.05
CA GLY A 146 -6.90 0.76 1.03
C GLY A 146 -6.20 2.11 1.27
N ASN A 147 -6.64 3.17 0.58
CA ASN A 147 -6.05 4.49 0.77
C ASN A 147 -6.35 5.08 2.16
N LEU A 148 -7.55 4.84 2.70
CA LEU A 148 -7.90 5.22 4.07
C LEU A 148 -7.07 4.48 5.12
N GLY A 149 -6.90 3.17 4.95
CA GLY A 149 -6.05 2.35 5.82
C GLY A 149 -4.62 2.89 5.87
N ASN A 150 -4.06 3.28 4.72
CA ASN A 150 -2.72 3.88 4.68
C ASN A 150 -2.62 5.22 5.42
N VAL A 151 -3.64 6.10 5.30
CA VAL A 151 -3.70 7.36 6.05
C VAL A 151 -3.76 7.09 7.55
N LEU A 152 -4.63 6.18 7.99
CA LEU A 152 -4.77 5.80 9.39
C LEU A 152 -3.47 5.19 9.94
N ALA A 153 -2.81 4.32 9.18
CA ALA A 153 -1.54 3.72 9.55
C ALA A 153 -0.44 4.77 9.72
N ALA A 154 -0.36 5.77 8.82
CA ALA A 154 0.59 6.85 8.94
C ALA A 154 0.34 7.72 10.19
N LEU A 155 -0.91 8.07 10.49
CA LEU A 155 -1.27 8.80 11.72
C LEU A 155 -0.90 8.01 12.98
N VAL A 156 -1.20 6.70 13.02
CA VAL A 156 -0.83 5.84 14.14
C VAL A 156 0.69 5.79 14.32
N ARG A 157 1.46 5.69 13.24
CA ARG A 157 2.94 5.67 13.29
C ARG A 157 3.56 7.02 13.67
N LEU A 158 2.87 8.14 13.42
CA LEU A 158 3.25 9.46 13.93
C LEU A 158 2.96 9.63 15.43
N GLY A 159 2.13 8.75 16.01
CA GLY A 159 1.66 8.87 17.39
C GLY A 159 0.34 9.63 17.53
N ASP A 160 -0.27 10.07 16.43
CA ASP A 160 -1.50 10.85 16.38
C ASP A 160 -2.75 9.95 16.42
N VAL A 161 -2.81 9.04 17.41
CA VAL A 161 -3.85 8.01 17.51
C VAL A 161 -5.25 8.61 17.68
N ASP A 162 -5.37 9.72 18.40
CA ASP A 162 -6.68 10.37 18.61
C ASP A 162 -7.21 11.01 17.32
N GLU A 163 -6.32 11.56 16.48
CA GLU A 163 -6.69 12.03 15.14
C GLU A 163 -7.12 10.87 14.24
N ALA A 164 -6.39 9.74 14.28
CA ALA A 164 -6.76 8.53 13.56
C ALA A 164 -8.15 8.01 13.96
N ARG A 165 -8.49 8.02 15.27
CA ARG A 165 -9.83 7.65 15.77
C ARG A 165 -10.91 8.62 15.30
N SER A 166 -10.63 9.93 15.39
CA SER A 166 -11.54 10.98 14.93
C SER A 166 -11.85 10.83 13.43
N LEU A 167 -10.81 10.60 12.63
CA LEU A 167 -10.94 10.36 11.20
C LEU A 167 -11.74 9.07 10.91
N LEU A 168 -11.45 7.97 11.61
CA LEU A 168 -12.18 6.71 11.47
C LEU A 168 -13.68 6.87 11.79
N SER A 169 -14.01 7.62 12.84
CA SER A 169 -15.40 7.94 13.18
C SER A 169 -16.10 8.72 12.06
N ARG A 170 -15.43 9.74 11.51
CA ARG A 170 -15.96 10.52 10.38
C ARG A 170 -16.17 9.65 9.14
N ILE A 171 -15.21 8.78 8.81
CA ILE A 171 -15.29 7.83 7.69
C ILE A 171 -16.55 6.97 7.82
N ARG A 172 -16.78 6.38 9.00
CA ARG A 172 -17.93 5.52 9.26
C ARG A 172 -19.27 6.22 9.15
N SER A 173 -19.31 7.50 9.53
CA SER A 173 -20.53 8.32 9.39
C SER A 173 -20.79 8.84 7.98
N GLY A 174 -19.77 8.86 7.12
CA GLY A 174 -19.79 9.65 5.88
C GLY A 174 -19.53 8.89 4.58
N LEU A 175 -19.02 7.66 4.64
CA LEU A 175 -18.74 6.83 3.47
C LEU A 175 -19.67 5.62 3.37
N PRO A 176 -19.85 5.04 2.16
CA PRO A 176 -20.65 3.83 1.97
C PRO A 176 -20.18 2.65 2.82
N ASP A 177 -21.13 1.83 3.28
CA ASP A 177 -20.88 0.64 4.10
C ASP A 177 -19.85 -0.30 3.46
N THR A 178 -19.85 -0.44 2.14
CA THR A 178 -18.87 -1.26 1.41
C THR A 178 -17.42 -0.84 1.63
N ILE A 179 -17.15 0.47 1.74
CA ILE A 179 -15.81 1.00 2.05
C ILE A 179 -15.51 0.82 3.53
N VAL A 180 -16.51 1.03 4.39
CA VAL A 180 -16.38 0.90 5.85
C VAL A 180 -16.07 -0.54 6.26
N ASP A 181 -16.78 -1.51 5.70
CA ASP A 181 -16.60 -2.94 5.98
C ASP A 181 -15.22 -3.40 5.52
N ALA A 182 -14.82 -3.05 4.30
CA ALA A 182 -13.47 -3.36 3.79
C ALA A 182 -12.36 -2.72 4.66
N LEU A 183 -12.58 -1.50 5.15
CA LEU A 183 -11.64 -0.84 6.07
C LEU A 183 -11.59 -1.54 7.44
N ASN A 184 -12.74 -1.97 7.96
CA ASN A 184 -12.80 -2.72 9.22
C ASN A 184 -12.04 -4.07 9.10
N ASP A 185 -12.21 -4.78 7.98
CA ASP A 185 -11.47 -6.01 7.69
C ASP A 185 -9.95 -5.74 7.68
N MET A 186 -9.52 -4.65 7.06
CA MET A 186 -8.11 -4.23 7.08
C MET A 186 -7.61 -3.97 8.50
N ILE A 187 -8.35 -3.21 9.31
CA ILE A 187 -7.94 -2.89 10.69
C ILE A 187 -7.80 -4.15 11.55
N GLN A 188 -8.60 -5.19 11.30
CA GLN A 188 -8.49 -6.46 12.02
C GLN A 188 -7.18 -7.21 11.72
N ILE A 189 -6.66 -7.13 10.49
CA ILE A 189 -5.49 -7.92 10.08
C ILE A 189 -4.19 -7.11 10.11
N ASP A 190 -4.25 -5.81 9.81
CA ASP A 190 -3.08 -4.96 9.71
C ASP A 190 -2.56 -4.61 11.11
N THR A 191 -1.27 -4.83 11.33
CA THR A 191 -0.61 -4.59 12.61
C THR A 191 -0.41 -3.09 12.86
N ASP A 192 -0.23 -2.29 11.81
CA ASP A 192 -0.11 -0.83 11.91
C ASP A 192 -1.42 -0.19 12.37
N LEU A 193 -2.54 -0.87 12.16
CA LEU A 193 -3.88 -0.42 12.56
C LEU A 193 -4.36 -1.05 13.87
N ALA A 194 -3.53 -1.85 14.55
CA ALA A 194 -3.95 -2.63 15.72
C ALA A 194 -4.54 -1.75 16.85
N LEU A 195 -4.07 -0.52 17.01
CA LEU A 195 -4.56 0.44 18.01
C LEU A 195 -5.98 0.94 17.74
N LEU A 196 -6.51 0.73 16.53
CA LEU A 196 -7.87 1.13 16.13
C LEU A 196 -8.88 -0.02 16.23
N ARG A 197 -8.44 -1.26 16.53
CA ARG A 197 -9.35 -2.42 16.63
C ARG A 197 -10.40 -2.27 17.72
N THR A 198 -10.11 -1.52 18.78
CA THR A 198 -11.07 -1.18 19.84
C THR A 198 -12.28 -0.43 19.31
N GLU A 199 -12.12 0.26 18.18
CA GLU A 199 -13.19 1.03 17.57
C GLU A 199 -14.14 0.15 16.75
N ILE A 200 -13.78 -1.08 16.37
CA ILE A 200 -14.63 -1.97 15.55
C ILE A 200 -15.77 -2.58 16.38
N SER A 201 -15.61 -2.66 17.70
CA SER A 201 -16.58 -3.28 18.59
C SER A 201 -17.44 -2.25 19.31
N ARG A 202 -18.30 -1.53 18.58
CA ARG A 202 -19.48 -0.82 19.10
C ARG A 202 -20.58 -0.73 18.06
#